data_AF-A0A136PBI6-F1
#
_entry.id   AF-A0A136PBI6-F1
#
_cell.length_a   1.000
_cell.length_b   1.000
_cell.length_c   1.000
_cell.angle_alpha   90.00
_cell.angle_beta   90.00
_cell.angle_gamma   90.00
#
_symmetry.space_group_name_H-M   'P 1'
#
loop_
_entity.id
_entity.type
_entity.pdbx_description
1 polymer ?
#
loop_
_entity_poly.entity_id
_entity_poly.type
_entity_poly.pdbx_seq_one_letter_code
_entity_poly.pdbx_strand_id
1 'polypeptide(L)'
;MDNKKKTKIENQLLGYFRQQVLSSYRDEPDKYIVKTDYFSGEVTVTDSYYKKLEKQKKTDNYIKVRFGYRALQDGELAIMAFLPDLFKDSPAHIKQWSGFLINKPLWSAKQDKRFNMWKEVYLEGSWKHGDSLITRKIYEVCSYINGIALEVTGKQIYKYGNLDETKFPSAQNTHRYEDAFAELNRYFRDGIDSNTLIALSEKLNQKLVLNPGEKEKTIFMLKKVFPELELSKNFNSFFTTLRKQRVSSTHGIRKQALPFRAFEKFSKDLELLYKGLKEFLRILERKFKIKGKMAFNRNEAKKWLPIIVKAPEPHYSINKAKFMIGKKVANVETGQRKSIKGVHESEAMILTFTDGSILGIETGSNAKNIELDTSFRKRKKIKAEDFHSDFHLTWVPRK
;
A
#
# COMPACT_ATOMS: atom_id res chain seq x y z
N MET A 1 31.52 20.76 17.15
CA MET A 1 31.66 19.48 17.88
C MET A 1 32.59 18.59 17.05
N ASP A 2 33.74 18.19 17.59
CA ASP A 2 34.79 17.49 16.83
C ASP A 2 34.29 16.21 16.15
N ASN A 3 34.64 16.02 14.87
CA ASN A 3 34.28 14.83 14.08
C ASN A 3 34.67 13.53 14.82
N LYS A 4 35.80 13.51 15.54
CA LYS A 4 36.25 12.36 16.35
C LYS A 4 35.33 12.04 17.54
N LYS A 5 34.72 13.04 18.19
CA LYS A 5 33.76 12.83 19.30
C LYS A 5 32.42 12.30 18.76
N LYS A 6 31.97 12.79 17.60
CA LYS A 6 30.73 12.33 16.94
C LYS A 6 30.84 10.84 16.56
N THR A 7 31.96 10.41 15.97
CA THR A 7 32.21 9.00 15.60
C THR A 7 32.27 8.04 16.79
N LYS A 8 32.76 8.50 17.96
CA LYS A 8 32.86 7.67 19.17
C LYS A 8 31.49 7.39 19.81
N ILE A 9 30.59 8.38 19.80
CA ILE A 9 29.20 8.22 20.29
C ILE A 9 28.37 7.38 19.32
N GLU A 10 28.52 7.60 18.00
CA GLU A 10 27.88 6.77 16.97
C GLU A 10 28.24 5.29 17.12
N ASN A 11 29.51 4.97 17.42
CA ASN A 11 29.96 3.59 17.64
C ASN A 11 29.45 2.95 18.96
N GLN A 12 28.96 3.73 19.91
CA GLN A 12 28.39 3.21 21.17
C GLN A 12 26.88 2.97 21.08
N LEU A 13 26.20 3.62 20.13
CA LEU A 13 24.74 3.54 19.96
C LEU A 13 24.30 2.59 18.85
N LEU A 14 25.24 2.08 18.04
CA LEU A 14 24.96 1.21 16.91
C LEU A 14 25.47 -0.20 17.16
N GLY A 15 24.61 -1.19 16.91
CA GLY A 15 24.95 -2.60 16.90
C GLY A 15 25.06 -3.11 15.47
N TYR A 16 26.01 -4.01 15.22
CA TYR A 16 26.22 -4.63 13.91
C TYR A 16 26.00 -6.13 13.99
N PHE A 17 25.15 -6.65 13.12
CA PHE A 17 24.67 -8.02 13.17
C PHE A 17 24.76 -8.67 11.79
N ARG A 18 24.89 -10.00 11.74
CA ARG A 18 24.81 -10.72 10.48
C ARG A 18 23.38 -10.71 9.93
N GLN A 19 23.20 -10.74 8.60
CA GLN A 19 21.88 -10.70 7.96
C GLN A 19 20.91 -11.80 8.42
N GLN A 20 21.45 -12.94 8.85
CA GLN A 20 20.69 -14.09 9.33
C GLN A 20 19.77 -13.76 10.51
N VAL A 21 20.04 -12.68 11.28
CA VAL A 21 19.11 -12.21 12.31
C VAL A 21 17.72 -11.92 11.74
N LEU A 22 17.64 -11.37 10.52
CA LEU A 22 16.36 -11.09 9.87
C LEU A 22 15.66 -12.35 9.38
N SER A 23 16.42 -13.41 9.06
CA SER A 23 15.83 -14.69 8.63
C SER A 23 14.97 -15.29 9.74
N SER A 24 15.43 -15.24 10.99
CA SER A 24 14.66 -15.76 12.14
C SER A 24 13.28 -15.13 12.31
N TYR A 25 13.10 -13.87 11.90
CA TYR A 25 11.79 -13.21 11.88
C TYR A 25 10.97 -13.57 10.64
N ARG A 26 11.63 -13.76 9.49
CA ARG A 26 10.98 -14.14 8.23
C ARG A 26 10.43 -15.57 8.24
N ASP A 27 10.92 -16.42 9.14
CA ASP A 27 10.47 -17.79 9.32
C ASP A 27 9.17 -17.88 10.14
N GLU A 28 8.75 -16.79 10.80
CA GLU A 28 7.48 -16.69 11.56
C GLU A 28 6.59 -15.53 11.02
N PRO A 29 6.14 -15.59 9.75
CA PRO A 29 5.43 -14.49 9.08
C PRO A 29 4.03 -14.21 9.66
N ASP A 30 3.47 -15.13 10.43
CA ASP A 30 2.22 -14.92 11.18
C ASP A 30 2.43 -13.97 12.37
N LYS A 31 3.67 -13.86 12.88
CA LYS A 31 4.02 -13.05 14.05
C LYS A 31 4.74 -11.76 13.71
N TYR A 32 5.64 -11.81 12.73
CA TYR A 32 6.55 -10.70 12.45
C TYR A 32 6.45 -10.19 11.02
N ILE A 33 6.69 -8.89 10.87
CA ILE A 33 6.78 -8.19 9.61
C ILE A 33 8.20 -7.64 9.48
N VAL A 34 8.90 -8.03 8.41
CA VAL A 34 10.23 -7.50 8.07
C VAL A 34 10.14 -6.69 6.80
N LYS A 35 10.12 -5.36 6.92
CA LYS A 35 10.13 -4.43 5.78
C LYS A 35 11.56 -4.04 5.46
N THR A 36 11.93 -4.04 4.18
CA THR A 36 13.29 -3.70 3.73
C THR A 36 13.25 -2.83 2.48
N ASP A 37 14.18 -1.88 2.42
CA ASP A 37 14.50 -1.06 1.25
C ASP A 37 16.00 -1.10 0.95
N TYR A 38 16.43 -0.36 -0.06
CA TYR A 38 17.83 -0.24 -0.47
C TYR A 38 18.80 0.12 0.69
N PHE A 39 18.41 1.00 1.61
CA PHE A 39 19.31 1.50 2.66
C PHE A 39 18.80 1.31 4.10
N SER A 40 17.53 0.94 4.27
CA SER A 40 16.92 0.80 5.60
C SER A 40 15.88 -0.32 5.65
N GLY A 41 15.42 -0.66 6.84
CA GLY A 41 14.32 -1.57 7.07
C GLY A 41 13.82 -1.51 8.51
N GLU A 42 12.74 -2.24 8.76
CA GLU A 42 12.11 -2.32 10.08
C GLU A 42 11.63 -3.75 10.35
N VAL A 43 11.86 -4.23 11.56
CA VAL A 43 11.24 -5.45 12.09
C VAL A 43 10.17 -5.05 13.09
N THR A 44 8.94 -5.52 12.88
CA THR A 44 7.79 -5.28 13.77
C THR A 44 6.97 -6.55 13.96
N VAL A 45 5.97 -6.51 14.85
CA VAL A 45 4.96 -7.58 14.97
C VAL A 45 3.74 -7.31 14.07
N THR A 46 3.03 -8.37 13.69
CA THR A 46 1.72 -8.25 13.03
C THR A 46 0.65 -7.74 14.01
N ASP A 47 -0.37 -7.03 13.50
CA ASP A 47 -1.49 -6.55 14.33
C ASP A 47 -2.22 -7.71 15.03
N SER A 48 -2.35 -8.86 14.35
CA SER A 48 -2.97 -10.07 14.90
C SER A 48 -2.16 -10.62 16.06
N TYR A 49 -0.83 -10.69 15.93
CA TYR A 49 0.05 -11.17 16.99
C TYR A 49 0.13 -10.18 18.15
N TYR A 50 0.17 -8.87 17.87
CA TYR A 50 0.14 -7.85 18.92
C TYR A 50 -1.14 -7.96 19.77
N LYS A 51 -2.32 -8.09 19.16
CA LYS A 51 -3.58 -8.34 19.90
C LYS A 51 -3.53 -9.61 20.75
N LYS A 52 -2.82 -10.64 20.29
CA LYS A 52 -2.62 -11.88 21.07
C LYS A 52 -1.72 -11.63 22.28
N LEU A 53 -0.65 -10.86 22.12
CA LEU A 53 0.25 -10.46 23.22
C LEU A 53 -0.49 -9.60 24.26
N GLU A 54 -1.32 -8.64 23.83
CA GLU A 54 -2.13 -7.82 24.73
C GLU A 54 -3.09 -8.67 25.57
N LYS A 55 -3.83 -9.58 24.95
CA LYS A 55 -4.73 -10.51 25.66
C LYS A 55 -3.99 -11.38 26.68
N GLN A 56 -2.74 -11.72 26.41
CA GLN A 56 -1.89 -12.52 27.29
C GLN A 56 -1.10 -11.70 28.30
N LYS A 57 -1.22 -10.35 28.29
CA LYS A 57 -0.39 -9.43 29.08
C LYS A 57 1.12 -9.65 28.86
N LYS A 58 1.51 -9.95 27.62
CA LYS A 58 2.88 -10.25 27.17
C LYS A 58 3.38 -9.23 26.13
N THR A 59 2.98 -7.97 26.28
CA THR A 59 3.36 -6.89 25.36
C THR A 59 4.86 -6.56 25.41
N ASP A 60 5.57 -7.04 26.42
CA ASP A 60 7.03 -7.03 26.53
C ASP A 60 7.75 -7.87 25.45
N ASN A 61 7.05 -8.82 24.81
CA ASN A 61 7.54 -9.56 23.65
C ASN A 61 7.40 -8.81 22.31
N TYR A 62 6.96 -7.55 22.36
CA TYR A 62 6.95 -6.67 21.20
C TYR A 62 8.37 -6.45 20.65
N ILE A 63 8.44 -6.25 19.34
CA ILE A 63 9.66 -5.79 18.68
C ILE A 63 9.32 -4.62 17.77
N LYS A 64 10.17 -3.60 17.82
CA LYS A 64 10.25 -2.55 16.82
C LYS A 64 11.69 -2.11 16.70
N VAL A 65 12.37 -2.64 15.69
CA VAL A 65 13.79 -2.32 15.45
C VAL A 65 13.93 -1.79 14.04
N ARG A 66 14.40 -0.54 13.93
CA ARG A 66 14.82 0.03 12.65
C ARG A 66 16.27 -0.30 12.41
N PHE A 67 16.58 -0.64 11.17
CA PHE A 67 17.93 -1.02 10.79
C PHE A 67 18.34 -0.45 9.44
N GLY A 68 19.65 -0.46 9.21
CA GLY A 68 20.31 -0.13 7.95
C GLY A 68 21.31 -1.19 7.55
N TYR A 69 22.07 -0.91 6.50
CA TYR A 69 23.07 -1.82 5.96
C TYR A 69 24.46 -1.19 5.95
N ARG A 70 25.48 -1.98 6.25
CA ARG A 70 26.89 -1.58 6.12
C ARG A 70 27.73 -2.70 5.52
N ALA A 71 28.48 -2.41 4.47
CA ALA A 71 29.31 -3.38 3.76
C ALA A 71 30.56 -3.76 4.55
N LEU A 72 30.76 -5.07 4.68
CA LEU A 72 31.98 -5.67 5.20
C LEU A 72 33.05 -5.76 4.11
N GLN A 73 34.30 -6.01 4.50
CA GLN A 73 35.45 -6.09 3.61
C GLN A 73 35.31 -7.22 2.57
N ASP A 74 34.68 -8.33 2.96
CA ASP A 74 34.38 -9.49 2.11
C ASP A 74 33.23 -9.24 1.11
N GLY A 75 32.52 -8.12 1.24
CA GLY A 75 31.39 -7.75 0.39
C GLY A 75 30.02 -8.17 0.91
N GLU A 76 29.94 -8.88 2.04
CA GLU A 76 28.68 -9.12 2.75
C GLU A 76 28.14 -7.81 3.36
N LEU A 77 26.86 -7.81 3.75
CA LEU A 77 26.29 -6.66 4.47
C LEU A 77 25.98 -7.02 5.91
N ALA A 78 26.48 -6.22 6.84
CA ALA A 78 25.99 -6.20 8.20
C ALA A 78 24.65 -5.47 8.28
N ILE A 79 23.75 -5.99 9.11
CA ILE A 79 22.59 -5.26 9.62
C ILE A 79 23.08 -4.33 10.72
N MET A 80 22.77 -3.07 10.59
CA MET A 80 23.07 -2.07 11.61
C MET A 80 21.76 -1.67 12.29
N ALA A 81 21.67 -1.82 13.60
CA ALA A 81 20.49 -1.38 14.36
C ALA A 81 20.88 -0.32 15.40
N PHE A 82 19.95 0.57 15.69
CA PHE A 82 20.07 1.49 16.82
C PHE A 82 19.83 0.70 18.10
N LEU A 83 20.86 0.59 18.94
CA LEU A 83 20.84 -0.26 20.14
C LEU A 83 19.71 0.10 21.13
N PRO A 84 19.33 1.37 21.33
CA PRO A 84 18.18 1.70 22.15
C PRO A 84 16.86 1.05 21.69
N ASP A 85 16.59 0.93 20.38
CA ASP A 85 15.39 0.23 19.87
C ASP A 85 15.35 -1.23 20.35
N LEU A 86 16.53 -1.86 20.46
CA LEU A 86 16.64 -3.24 20.90
C LEU A 86 16.62 -3.37 22.43
N PHE A 87 17.38 -2.52 23.14
CA PHE A 87 17.56 -2.64 24.59
C PHE A 87 16.43 -2.03 25.41
N LYS A 88 15.78 -0.97 24.92
CA LYS A 88 14.68 -0.29 25.62
C LYS A 88 13.32 -0.75 25.12
N ASP A 89 13.14 -0.79 23.80
CA ASP A 89 11.82 -0.98 23.21
C ASP A 89 11.52 -2.44 22.86
N SER A 90 12.55 -3.28 22.71
CA SER A 90 12.42 -4.69 22.31
C SER A 90 13.23 -5.68 23.19
N PRO A 91 13.20 -5.56 24.54
CA PRO A 91 14.14 -6.27 25.41
C PRO A 91 14.07 -7.80 25.33
N ALA A 92 12.88 -8.37 25.07
CA ALA A 92 12.69 -9.81 24.90
C ALA A 92 13.49 -10.40 23.71
N HIS A 93 13.87 -9.55 22.75
CA HIS A 93 14.55 -9.97 21.52
C HIS A 93 16.08 -9.85 21.60
N ILE A 94 16.63 -9.28 22.66
CA ILE A 94 18.09 -9.08 22.83
C ILE A 94 18.86 -10.39 22.63
N LYS A 95 18.38 -11.48 23.24
CA LYS A 95 19.04 -12.79 23.17
C LYS A 95 19.16 -13.29 21.73
N GLN A 96 18.08 -13.16 20.95
CA GLN A 96 18.05 -13.55 19.55
C GLN A 96 19.05 -12.74 18.72
N TRP A 97 19.10 -11.42 18.90
CA TRP A 97 20.04 -10.56 18.19
C TRP A 97 21.50 -10.79 18.61
N SER A 98 21.75 -11.06 19.89
CA SER A 98 23.10 -11.25 20.43
C SER A 98 23.86 -12.40 19.76
N GLY A 99 23.15 -13.47 19.36
CA GLY A 99 23.73 -14.61 18.63
C GLY A 99 24.27 -14.27 17.25
N PHE A 100 23.89 -13.12 16.68
CA PHE A 100 24.34 -12.66 15.37
C PHE A 100 25.27 -11.44 15.42
N LEU A 101 25.69 -11.01 16.62
CA LEU A 101 26.56 -9.86 16.79
C LEU A 101 27.89 -10.04 16.06
N ILE A 102 28.31 -9.01 15.32
CA ILE A 102 29.61 -8.96 14.66
C ILE A 102 30.58 -8.20 15.56
N ASN A 103 31.45 -8.95 16.24
CA ASN A 103 32.52 -8.39 17.06
C ASN A 103 33.65 -7.88 16.17
N LYS A 104 34.07 -6.62 16.35
CA LYS A 104 35.17 -5.97 15.61
C LYS A 104 35.03 -6.11 14.08
N PRO A 105 33.96 -5.54 13.49
CA PRO A 105 33.69 -5.64 12.05
C PRO A 105 34.82 -5.02 11.20
N LEU A 106 35.23 -5.74 10.16
CA LEU A 106 36.13 -5.23 9.12
C LEU A 106 35.30 -4.61 8.01
N TRP A 107 35.30 -3.28 7.95
CA TRP A 107 34.50 -2.53 6.99
C TRP A 107 35.14 -2.46 5.62
N SER A 108 34.32 -2.41 4.57
CA SER A 108 34.80 -2.09 3.23
C SER A 108 35.47 -0.72 3.22
N ALA A 109 36.62 -0.60 2.54
CA ALA A 109 37.29 0.68 2.32
C ALA A 109 36.51 1.59 1.35
N LYS A 110 35.54 1.05 0.61
CA LYS A 110 34.69 1.82 -0.31
C LYS A 110 33.62 2.57 0.46
N GLN A 111 33.31 3.79 0.03
CA GLN A 111 32.22 4.57 0.60
C GLN A 111 30.89 3.82 0.44
N ASP A 112 30.25 3.45 1.56
CA ASP A 112 28.94 2.79 1.54
C ASP A 112 27.83 3.83 1.51
N LYS A 113 27.31 4.08 0.30
CA LYS A 113 26.20 5.02 0.09
C LYS A 113 24.99 4.70 0.96
N ARG A 114 24.69 3.41 1.21
CA ARG A 114 23.51 2.99 2.01
C ARG A 114 23.66 3.39 3.46
N PHE A 115 24.84 3.14 4.03
CA PHE A 115 25.14 3.53 5.40
C PHE A 115 25.02 5.05 5.57
N ASN A 116 25.55 5.83 4.62
CA ASN A 116 25.46 7.29 4.67
C ASN A 116 24.00 7.77 4.56
N MET A 117 23.21 7.23 3.63
CA MET A 117 21.79 7.55 3.52
C MET A 117 21.02 7.23 4.81
N TRP A 118 21.27 6.06 5.41
CA TRP A 118 20.64 5.68 6.67
C TRP A 118 21.03 6.63 7.81
N LYS A 119 22.32 6.94 7.93
CA LYS A 119 22.84 7.85 8.94
C LYS A 119 22.20 9.24 8.80
N GLU A 120 22.15 9.77 7.59
CA GLU A 120 21.54 11.06 7.32
C GLU A 120 20.08 11.08 7.77
N VAL A 121 19.29 10.04 7.45
CA VAL A 121 17.87 9.97 7.81
C VAL A 121 17.67 9.79 9.32
N TYR A 122 18.27 8.75 9.90
CA TYR A 122 17.91 8.28 11.25
C TYR A 122 18.76 8.87 12.37
N LEU A 123 19.99 9.31 12.08
CA LEU A 123 20.85 9.94 13.09
C LEU A 123 20.92 11.46 12.92
N GLU A 124 20.78 11.96 11.70
CA GLU A 124 20.91 13.40 11.41
C GLU A 124 19.58 14.09 11.08
N GLY A 125 18.47 13.34 11.03
CA GLY A 125 17.12 13.89 10.82
C GLY A 125 16.88 14.44 9.41
N SER A 126 17.62 13.95 8.42
CA SER A 126 17.49 14.36 7.02
C SER A 126 16.29 13.70 6.35
N TRP A 127 15.37 14.51 5.83
CA TRP A 127 14.24 14.03 5.03
C TRP A 127 14.56 13.91 3.53
N LYS A 128 15.82 14.18 3.12
CA LYS A 128 16.23 14.23 1.71
C LYS A 128 16.04 12.92 0.97
N HIS A 129 16.24 11.80 1.66
CA HIS A 129 16.17 10.46 1.05
C HIS A 129 14.76 9.88 1.06
N GLY A 130 13.81 10.54 1.73
CA GLY A 130 12.40 10.18 1.78
C GLY A 130 12.12 8.79 2.37
N ASP A 131 10.93 8.62 2.91
CA ASP A 131 10.43 7.29 3.30
C ASP A 131 9.69 6.71 2.10
N SER A 132 10.42 6.15 1.14
CA SER A 132 9.79 5.64 -0.09
C SER A 132 10.42 4.35 -0.58
N LEU A 133 10.26 3.33 0.28
CA LEU A 133 10.33 1.91 -0.07
C LEU A 133 9.95 1.72 -1.54
N ILE A 134 10.90 1.31 -2.37
CA ILE A 134 10.65 1.15 -3.82
C ILE A 134 9.46 0.21 -4.06
N THR A 135 9.23 -0.77 -3.18
CA THR A 135 8.07 -1.65 -3.15
C THR A 135 6.74 -0.89 -2.98
N ARG A 136 6.70 0.15 -2.14
CA ARG A 136 5.53 1.04 -1.98
C ARG A 136 5.25 1.86 -3.25
N LYS A 137 6.30 2.37 -3.91
CA LYS A 137 6.17 3.07 -5.20
C LYS A 137 5.64 2.14 -6.29
N ILE A 138 6.13 0.90 -6.33
CA ILE A 138 5.64 -0.13 -7.26
C ILE A 138 4.16 -0.42 -6.96
N TYR A 139 3.80 -0.63 -5.69
CA TYR A 139 2.41 -0.85 -5.28
C TYR A 139 1.49 0.29 -5.70
N GLU A 140 1.90 1.53 -5.49
CA GLU A 140 1.13 2.71 -5.89
C GLU A 140 0.85 2.71 -7.40
N VAL A 141 1.87 2.49 -8.23
CA VAL A 141 1.71 2.44 -9.69
C VAL A 141 0.80 1.27 -10.11
N CYS A 142 0.94 0.10 -9.49
CA CYS A 142 0.03 -1.03 -9.72
C CYS A 142 -1.41 -0.69 -9.34
N SER A 143 -1.62 0.05 -8.26
CA SER A 143 -2.94 0.51 -7.82
C SER A 143 -3.55 1.50 -8.81
N TYR A 144 -2.74 2.37 -9.42
CA TYR A 144 -3.17 3.26 -10.50
C TYR A 144 -3.55 2.49 -11.77
N ILE A 145 -2.75 1.49 -12.15
CA ILE A 145 -3.04 0.58 -13.27
C ILE A 145 -4.37 -0.15 -13.03
N ASN A 146 -4.54 -0.73 -11.84
CA ASN A 146 -5.78 -1.40 -11.44
C ASN A 146 -6.97 -0.44 -11.38
N GLY A 147 -6.76 0.80 -10.96
CA GLY A 147 -7.80 1.84 -10.96
C GLY A 147 -8.36 2.09 -12.36
N ILE A 148 -7.50 2.19 -13.38
CA ILE A 148 -7.95 2.33 -14.78
C ILE A 148 -8.72 1.08 -15.22
N ALA A 149 -8.17 -0.11 -14.96
CA ALA A 149 -8.81 -1.36 -15.34
C ALA A 149 -10.20 -1.53 -14.70
N LEU A 150 -10.35 -1.14 -13.43
CA LEU A 150 -11.62 -1.16 -12.71
C LEU A 150 -12.65 -0.20 -13.32
N GLU A 151 -12.28 1.04 -13.66
CA GLU A 151 -13.21 1.97 -14.32
C GLU A 151 -13.64 1.49 -15.70
N VAL A 152 -12.76 0.79 -16.44
CA VAL A 152 -13.02 0.34 -17.81
C VAL A 152 -13.79 -0.99 -17.86
N THR A 153 -13.49 -1.91 -16.94
CA THR A 153 -13.95 -3.32 -17.01
C THR A 153 -14.62 -3.83 -15.75
N GLY A 154 -14.54 -3.10 -14.63
CA GLY A 154 -14.94 -3.59 -13.31
C GLY A 154 -13.99 -4.63 -12.70
N LYS A 155 -12.83 -4.91 -13.31
CA LYS A 155 -11.85 -5.91 -12.85
C LYS A 155 -10.44 -5.34 -12.74
N GLN A 156 -9.57 -5.99 -11.96
CA GLN A 156 -8.18 -5.57 -11.71
C GLN A 156 -7.19 -6.37 -12.57
N ILE A 157 -6.14 -5.73 -13.08
CA ILE A 157 -5.07 -6.42 -13.84
C ILE A 157 -4.19 -7.23 -12.90
N TYR A 158 -3.69 -6.62 -11.83
CA TYR A 158 -2.85 -7.28 -10.82
C TYR A 158 -3.72 -7.73 -9.65
N LYS A 159 -3.80 -9.05 -9.43
CA LYS A 159 -4.60 -9.69 -8.37
C LYS A 159 -4.02 -9.44 -6.97
N TYR A 160 -2.71 -9.37 -6.88
CA TYR A 160 -2.01 -9.21 -5.62
C TYR A 160 -1.52 -7.76 -5.50
N GLY A 161 -1.99 -7.07 -4.45
CA GLY A 161 -1.68 -5.66 -4.23
C GLY A 161 -0.47 -5.46 -3.32
N ASN A 162 -0.40 -6.14 -2.18
CA ASN A 162 0.60 -5.79 -1.17
C ASN A 162 1.99 -6.33 -1.51
N LEU A 163 2.94 -5.44 -1.79
CA LEU A 163 4.35 -5.77 -2.02
C LEU A 163 5.24 -5.49 -0.80
N ASP A 164 4.66 -5.02 0.31
CA ASP A 164 5.42 -4.75 1.55
C ASP A 164 6.09 -6.01 2.10
N GLU A 165 5.60 -7.19 1.69
CA GLU A 165 6.13 -8.50 2.06
C GLU A 165 7.18 -9.04 1.07
N THR A 166 7.48 -8.32 -0.01
CA THR A 166 8.49 -8.76 -0.99
C THR A 166 9.85 -8.86 -0.30
N LYS A 167 10.40 -10.07 -0.25
CA LYS A 167 11.62 -10.34 0.50
C LYS A 167 12.83 -9.92 -0.32
N PHE A 168 13.57 -8.92 0.17
CA PHE A 168 14.92 -8.67 -0.33
C PHE A 168 15.82 -9.89 -0.06
N PRO A 169 16.82 -10.14 -0.93
CA PRO A 169 17.77 -11.23 -0.76
C PRO A 169 18.38 -11.25 0.64
N SER A 170 18.35 -12.42 1.29
CA SER A 170 18.83 -12.61 2.67
C SER A 170 20.33 -12.88 2.79
N ALA A 171 21.05 -12.91 1.66
CA ALA A 171 22.51 -13.06 1.58
C ALA A 171 23.03 -12.62 0.20
N GLN A 172 24.34 -12.39 0.08
CA GLN A 172 25.00 -12.03 -1.19
C GLN A 172 25.37 -13.27 -2.03
N ASN A 173 24.38 -14.00 -2.50
CA ASN A 173 24.59 -15.13 -3.43
C ASN A 173 23.48 -15.29 -4.47
N THR A 174 23.75 -16.10 -5.48
CA THR A 174 22.83 -16.34 -6.61
C THR A 174 21.50 -16.93 -6.17
N HIS A 175 21.47 -17.87 -5.22
CA HIS A 175 20.22 -18.49 -4.76
C HIS A 175 19.28 -17.50 -4.09
N ARG A 176 19.80 -16.62 -3.20
CA ARG A 176 18.95 -15.64 -2.53
C ARG A 176 18.43 -14.54 -3.46
N TYR A 177 19.17 -14.26 -4.52
CA TYR A 177 18.69 -13.42 -5.61
C TYR A 177 17.55 -14.10 -6.40
N GLU A 178 17.72 -15.37 -6.75
CA GLU A 178 16.70 -16.18 -7.46
C GLU A 178 15.42 -16.34 -6.62
N ASP A 179 15.54 -16.61 -5.32
CA ASP A 179 14.41 -16.73 -4.39
C ASP A 179 13.59 -15.43 -4.33
N ALA A 180 14.25 -14.27 -4.23
CA ALA A 180 13.57 -12.96 -4.25
C ALA A 180 12.85 -12.71 -5.59
N PHE A 181 13.43 -13.15 -6.71
CA PHE A 181 12.80 -13.08 -8.03
C PHE A 181 11.63 -14.04 -8.20
N ALA A 182 11.64 -15.19 -7.52
CA ALA A 182 10.51 -16.12 -7.53
C ALA A 182 9.27 -15.49 -6.90
N GLU A 183 9.43 -14.66 -5.86
CA GLU A 183 8.32 -13.88 -5.30
C GLU A 183 7.79 -12.85 -6.30
N LEU A 184 8.66 -12.05 -6.94
CA LEU A 184 8.24 -11.09 -7.98
C LEU A 184 7.48 -11.76 -9.14
N ASN A 185 7.85 -12.99 -9.50
CA ASN A 185 7.12 -13.75 -10.53
C ASN A 185 5.64 -13.96 -10.15
N ARG A 186 5.36 -14.28 -8.89
CA ARG A 186 3.99 -14.51 -8.40
C ARG A 186 3.13 -13.25 -8.54
N TYR A 187 3.70 -12.07 -8.31
CA TYR A 187 2.97 -10.80 -8.42
C TYR A 187 2.82 -10.33 -9.87
N PHE A 188 3.91 -10.31 -10.64
CA PHE A 188 3.97 -9.59 -11.91
C PHE A 188 3.78 -10.44 -13.15
N ARG A 189 3.83 -11.77 -13.02
CA ARG A 189 3.53 -12.68 -14.12
C ARG A 189 2.29 -13.50 -13.80
N ASP A 190 2.34 -14.26 -12.71
CA ASP A 190 1.24 -15.18 -12.37
C ASP A 190 0.05 -14.42 -11.76
N GLY A 191 0.32 -13.25 -11.16
CA GLY A 191 -0.68 -12.36 -10.58
C GLY A 191 -1.43 -11.48 -11.58
N ILE A 192 -1.14 -11.60 -12.89
CA ILE A 192 -1.90 -10.89 -13.92
C ILE A 192 -3.19 -11.67 -14.24
N ASP A 193 -4.33 -10.98 -14.24
CA ASP A 193 -5.62 -11.57 -14.58
C ASP A 193 -5.90 -11.54 -16.09
N SER A 194 -5.79 -12.71 -16.73
CA SER A 194 -6.08 -12.91 -18.15
C SER A 194 -7.50 -12.47 -18.54
N ASN A 195 -8.49 -12.68 -17.69
CA ASN A 195 -9.88 -12.27 -17.97
C ASN A 195 -10.02 -10.76 -18.05
N THR A 196 -9.29 -10.03 -17.21
CA THR A 196 -9.21 -8.57 -17.29
C THR A 196 -8.54 -8.12 -18.57
N LEU A 197 -7.49 -8.81 -19.03
CA LEU A 197 -6.84 -8.49 -20.32
C LEU A 197 -7.78 -8.69 -21.53
N ILE A 198 -8.59 -9.75 -21.51
CA ILE A 198 -9.61 -9.99 -22.55
C ILE A 198 -10.65 -8.87 -22.53
N ALA A 199 -11.17 -8.50 -21.36
CA ALA A 199 -12.14 -7.41 -21.25
C ALA A 199 -11.55 -6.06 -21.71
N LEU A 200 -10.28 -5.80 -21.42
CA LEU A 200 -9.58 -4.60 -21.90
C LEU A 200 -9.39 -4.60 -23.42
N SER A 201 -9.08 -5.76 -24.03
CA SER A 201 -8.92 -5.85 -25.48
C SER A 201 -10.24 -5.58 -26.21
N GLU A 202 -11.35 -6.10 -25.68
CA GLU A 202 -12.70 -5.82 -26.21
C GLU A 202 -13.01 -4.32 -26.16
N LYS A 203 -12.68 -3.64 -25.05
CA LYS A 203 -12.88 -2.19 -24.92
C LYS A 203 -12.00 -1.36 -25.86
N LEU A 204 -10.90 -1.93 -26.35
CA LEU A 204 -10.04 -1.33 -27.36
C LEU A 204 -10.42 -1.69 -28.79
N ASN A 205 -11.53 -2.43 -29.00
CA ASN A 205 -11.92 -3.01 -30.28
C ASN A 205 -10.81 -3.89 -30.89
N GLN A 206 -10.02 -4.55 -30.04
CA GLN A 206 -8.98 -5.49 -30.44
C GLN A 206 -9.44 -6.89 -30.07
N LYS A 207 -9.71 -7.74 -31.07
CA LYS A 207 -10.08 -9.13 -30.80
C LYS A 207 -8.84 -9.91 -30.38
N LEU A 208 -8.73 -10.24 -29.10
CA LEU A 208 -7.67 -11.12 -28.62
C LEU A 208 -8.00 -12.56 -29.02
N VAL A 209 -7.39 -13.05 -30.10
CA VAL A 209 -7.47 -14.46 -30.47
C VAL A 209 -6.42 -15.23 -29.65
N LEU A 210 -6.91 -16.06 -28.73
CA LEU A 210 -6.11 -17.02 -27.98
C LEU A 210 -6.27 -18.38 -28.65
N ASN A 211 -5.18 -18.93 -29.18
CA ASN A 211 -5.23 -20.27 -29.77
C ASN A 211 -5.45 -21.32 -28.66
N PRO A 212 -6.19 -22.43 -28.93
CA PRO A 212 -6.25 -23.57 -28.01
C PRO A 212 -4.83 -24.08 -27.74
N GLY A 213 -4.36 -23.99 -26.49
CA GLY A 213 -2.98 -24.33 -26.11
C GLY A 213 -2.05 -23.13 -25.86
N GLU A 214 -2.43 -21.91 -26.26
CA GLU A 214 -1.81 -20.64 -25.80
C GLU A 214 -2.25 -20.29 -24.36
N LYS A 215 -2.46 -21.31 -23.51
CA LYS A 215 -2.61 -21.08 -22.09
C LYS A 215 -1.31 -20.44 -21.55
N GLU A 216 -1.48 -19.39 -20.75
CA GLU A 216 -0.56 -19.05 -19.65
C GLU A 216 0.76 -18.32 -19.94
N LYS A 217 0.81 -17.41 -20.92
CA LYS A 217 1.82 -16.33 -20.89
C LYS A 217 1.13 -14.97 -20.79
N THR A 218 0.67 -14.64 -19.59
CA THR A 218 0.03 -13.35 -19.24
C THR A 218 0.79 -12.13 -19.76
N ILE A 219 2.12 -12.15 -19.74
CA ILE A 219 2.96 -11.07 -20.31
C ILE A 219 2.87 -10.98 -21.83
N PHE A 220 2.77 -12.12 -22.52
CA PHE A 220 2.55 -12.15 -23.97
C PHE A 220 1.15 -11.64 -24.31
N MET A 221 0.12 -12.05 -23.56
CA MET A 221 -1.23 -11.48 -23.70
C MET A 221 -1.21 -9.96 -23.49
N LEU A 222 -0.53 -9.49 -22.43
CA LEU A 222 -0.41 -8.07 -22.13
C LEU A 222 0.20 -7.30 -23.31
N LYS A 223 1.25 -7.83 -23.94
CA LYS A 223 1.89 -7.26 -25.13
C LYS A 223 1.01 -7.33 -26.38
N LYS A 224 0.18 -8.37 -26.54
CA LYS A 224 -0.84 -8.42 -27.62
C LYS A 224 -1.90 -7.31 -27.45
N VAL A 225 -2.37 -7.07 -26.21
CA VAL A 225 -3.35 -6.00 -25.91
C VAL A 225 -2.72 -4.61 -26.00
N PHE A 226 -1.46 -4.49 -25.60
CA PHE A 226 -0.72 -3.24 -25.58
C PHE A 226 0.62 -3.39 -26.33
N PRO A 227 0.61 -3.41 -27.68
CA PRO A 227 1.81 -3.62 -28.49
C PRO A 227 2.91 -2.59 -28.23
N GLU A 228 2.58 -1.39 -27.75
CA GLU A 228 3.56 -0.37 -27.38
C GLU A 228 4.49 -0.80 -26.22
N LEU A 229 4.11 -1.84 -25.47
CA LEU A 229 5.01 -2.47 -24.50
C LEU A 229 6.22 -3.14 -25.15
N GLU A 230 6.15 -3.52 -26.44
CA GLU A 230 7.32 -4.03 -27.17
C GLU A 230 8.41 -2.97 -27.36
N LEU A 231 8.05 -1.69 -27.35
CA LEU A 231 8.99 -0.57 -27.42
C LEU A 231 9.46 -0.10 -26.04
N SER A 232 8.85 -0.61 -24.97
CA SER A 232 9.11 -0.18 -23.60
C SER A 232 10.39 -0.83 -23.05
N LYS A 233 11.52 -0.11 -23.14
CA LYS A 233 12.86 -0.61 -22.77
C LYS A 233 12.91 -1.15 -21.34
N ASN A 234 12.39 -0.41 -20.36
CA ASN A 234 12.47 -0.82 -18.95
C ASN A 234 11.55 -2.02 -18.68
N PHE A 235 10.33 -1.98 -19.20
CA PHE A 235 9.39 -3.09 -19.13
C PHE A 235 10.01 -4.39 -19.68
N ASN A 236 10.52 -4.37 -20.92
CA ASN A 236 11.11 -5.56 -21.55
C ASN A 236 12.37 -6.05 -20.84
N SER A 237 13.23 -5.15 -20.38
CA SER A 237 14.45 -5.52 -19.65
C SER A 237 14.12 -6.25 -18.35
N PHE A 238 13.14 -5.74 -17.58
CA PHE A 238 12.71 -6.39 -16.35
C PHE A 238 12.08 -7.76 -16.62
N PHE A 239 11.09 -7.85 -17.53
CA PHE A 239 10.40 -9.13 -17.78
C PHE A 239 11.28 -10.19 -18.45
N THR A 240 12.31 -9.80 -19.19
CA THR A 240 13.36 -10.72 -19.66
C THR A 240 14.17 -11.28 -18.51
N THR A 241 14.59 -10.42 -17.57
CA THR A 241 15.32 -10.83 -16.36
C THR A 241 14.45 -11.74 -15.50
N LEU A 242 13.18 -11.36 -15.27
CA LEU A 242 12.20 -12.13 -14.52
C LEU A 242 12.02 -13.55 -15.09
N ARG A 243 11.91 -13.66 -16.42
CA ARG A 243 11.84 -14.95 -17.12
C ARG A 243 13.09 -15.79 -16.93
N LYS A 244 14.29 -15.18 -17.04
CA LYS A 244 15.57 -15.88 -16.88
C LYS A 244 15.71 -16.47 -15.48
N GLN A 245 15.41 -15.68 -14.45
CA GLN A 245 15.56 -16.12 -13.05
C GLN A 245 14.56 -17.22 -12.68
N ARG A 246 13.34 -17.20 -13.24
CA ARG A 246 12.35 -18.27 -13.01
C ARG A 246 12.88 -19.64 -13.44
N VAL A 247 13.49 -19.73 -14.62
CA VAL A 247 14.01 -21.02 -15.13
C VAL A 247 15.04 -21.61 -14.16
N SER A 248 15.90 -20.76 -13.60
CA SER A 248 16.87 -21.17 -12.57
C SER A 248 16.21 -21.57 -11.25
N SER A 249 15.13 -20.89 -10.83
CA SER A 249 14.54 -21.09 -9.50
C SER A 249 13.55 -22.26 -9.39
N THR A 250 12.81 -22.60 -10.46
CA THR A 250 11.66 -23.55 -10.40
C THR A 250 11.74 -24.77 -11.32
N HIS A 251 12.61 -24.82 -12.33
CA HIS A 251 12.56 -25.85 -13.38
C HIS A 251 13.89 -26.56 -13.67
N GLY A 252 14.74 -26.75 -12.66
CA GLY A 252 15.94 -27.57 -12.77
C GLY A 252 16.66 -27.79 -11.44
N ILE A 253 17.65 -28.69 -11.43
CA ILE A 253 18.61 -28.79 -10.32
C ILE A 253 19.34 -27.45 -10.25
N ARG A 254 19.18 -26.73 -9.13
CA ARG A 254 19.86 -25.46 -8.93
C ARG A 254 21.37 -25.71 -8.95
N LYS A 255 22.10 -24.93 -9.76
CA LYS A 255 23.56 -24.91 -9.71
C LYS A 255 24.02 -24.48 -8.32
N GLN A 256 25.24 -24.82 -7.94
CA GLN A 256 25.81 -24.38 -6.66
C GLN A 256 25.70 -22.86 -6.50
N ALA A 257 25.37 -22.41 -5.29
CA ALA A 257 25.30 -20.98 -4.98
C ALA A 257 26.69 -20.35 -5.15
N LEU A 258 26.75 -19.25 -5.90
CA LEU A 258 27.97 -18.48 -6.10
C LEU A 258 27.87 -17.13 -5.39
N PRO A 259 29.00 -16.58 -4.89
CA PRO A 259 29.05 -15.21 -4.40
C PRO A 259 28.52 -14.23 -5.46
N PHE A 260 27.55 -13.40 -5.08
CA PHE A 260 26.85 -12.52 -6.00
C PHE A 260 26.27 -11.34 -5.26
N ARG A 261 26.37 -10.12 -5.83
CA ARG A 261 25.80 -8.91 -5.23
C ARG A 261 24.27 -8.85 -5.36
N ALA A 262 23.60 -9.85 -4.79
CA ALA A 262 22.17 -10.09 -4.86
C ALA A 262 21.37 -8.85 -4.47
N PHE A 263 21.73 -8.22 -3.36
CA PHE A 263 20.97 -7.10 -2.81
C PHE A 263 21.01 -5.86 -3.73
N GLU A 264 22.21 -5.48 -4.18
CA GLU A 264 22.40 -4.31 -5.06
C GLU A 264 21.74 -4.54 -6.42
N LYS A 265 21.89 -5.76 -6.96
CA LYS A 265 21.27 -6.12 -8.24
C LYS A 265 19.75 -6.12 -8.15
N PHE A 266 19.19 -6.77 -7.13
CA PHE A 266 17.75 -6.81 -6.89
C PHE A 266 17.15 -5.40 -6.74
N SER A 267 17.82 -4.51 -6.00
CA SER A 267 17.39 -3.11 -5.86
C SER A 267 17.32 -2.39 -7.23
N LYS A 268 18.33 -2.59 -8.09
CA LYS A 268 18.32 -2.05 -9.46
C LYS A 268 17.20 -2.65 -10.32
N ASP A 269 16.86 -3.91 -10.11
CA ASP A 269 15.79 -4.57 -10.85
C ASP A 269 14.40 -4.11 -10.38
N LEU A 270 14.21 -3.81 -9.09
CA LEU A 270 12.99 -3.15 -8.60
C LEU A 270 12.81 -1.75 -9.19
N GLU A 271 13.89 -0.98 -9.33
CA GLU A 271 13.86 0.30 -10.04
C GLU A 271 13.49 0.16 -11.53
N LEU A 272 13.99 -0.88 -12.20
CA LEU A 272 13.60 -1.20 -13.58
C LEU A 272 12.12 -1.58 -13.67
N LEU A 273 11.63 -2.40 -12.75
CA LEU A 273 10.21 -2.75 -12.64
C LEU A 273 9.34 -1.51 -12.44
N TYR A 274 9.68 -0.65 -11.47
CA TYR A 274 8.95 0.60 -11.22
C TYR A 274 8.87 1.47 -12.47
N LYS A 275 10.00 1.66 -13.18
CA LYS A 275 10.04 2.42 -14.44
C LYS A 275 9.19 1.75 -15.53
N GLY A 276 9.29 0.43 -15.68
CA GLY A 276 8.50 -0.33 -16.65
C GLY A 276 6.99 -0.27 -16.38
N LEU A 277 6.57 -0.33 -15.12
CA LEU A 277 5.16 -0.16 -14.74
C LEU A 277 4.67 1.26 -15.00
N LYS A 278 5.51 2.29 -14.83
CA LYS A 278 5.14 3.66 -15.22
C LYS A 278 4.99 3.82 -16.72
N GLU A 279 5.82 3.14 -17.52
CA GLU A 279 5.63 3.07 -18.98
C GLU A 279 4.28 2.43 -19.31
N PHE A 280 3.95 1.32 -18.66
CA PHE A 280 2.67 0.65 -18.85
C PHE A 280 1.47 1.52 -18.43
N LEU A 281 1.55 2.17 -17.27
CA LEU A 281 0.52 3.11 -16.79
C LEU A 281 0.26 4.21 -17.83
N ARG A 282 1.31 4.83 -18.38
CA ARG A 282 1.17 5.88 -19.42
C ARG A 282 0.46 5.36 -20.68
N ILE A 283 0.73 4.12 -21.08
CA ILE A 283 0.04 3.49 -22.21
C ILE A 283 -1.46 3.37 -21.91
N LEU A 284 -1.83 2.90 -20.72
CA LEU A 284 -3.23 2.80 -20.28
C LEU A 284 -3.91 4.17 -20.23
N GLU A 285 -3.27 5.16 -19.62
CA GLU A 285 -3.81 6.52 -19.51
C GLU A 285 -4.09 7.13 -20.90
N ARG A 286 -3.19 6.90 -21.86
CA ARG A 286 -3.36 7.36 -23.24
C ARG A 286 -4.47 6.61 -23.97
N LYS A 287 -4.51 5.28 -23.87
CA LYS A 287 -5.49 4.43 -24.57
C LYS A 287 -6.92 4.68 -24.09
N PHE A 288 -7.11 4.78 -22.77
CA PHE A 288 -8.43 4.92 -22.17
C PHE A 288 -8.81 6.36 -21.83
N LYS A 289 -7.89 7.33 -21.97
CA LYS A 289 -8.11 8.75 -21.61
C LYS A 289 -8.53 8.94 -20.15
N ILE A 290 -8.04 8.07 -19.26
CA ILE A 290 -8.32 8.08 -17.82
C ILE A 290 -6.99 8.27 -17.07
N LYS A 291 -6.90 9.24 -16.16
CA LYS A 291 -5.73 9.41 -15.29
C LYS A 291 -5.75 8.35 -14.17
N GLY A 292 -4.68 7.58 -14.02
CA GLY A 292 -4.64 6.43 -13.11
C GLY A 292 -4.84 6.80 -11.64
N LYS A 293 -4.21 7.89 -11.19
CA LYS A 293 -4.40 8.39 -9.82
C LYS A 293 -5.85 8.80 -9.52
N MET A 294 -6.52 9.44 -10.49
CA MET A 294 -7.92 9.84 -10.33
C MET A 294 -8.84 8.61 -10.32
N ALA A 295 -8.58 7.63 -11.18
CA ALA A 295 -9.33 6.37 -11.21
C ALA A 295 -9.17 5.60 -9.90
N PHE A 296 -7.95 5.50 -9.36
CA PHE A 296 -7.71 4.89 -8.07
C PHE A 296 -8.47 5.60 -6.95
N ASN A 297 -8.34 6.92 -6.81
CA ASN A 297 -9.04 7.69 -5.77
C ASN A 297 -10.57 7.54 -5.87
N ARG A 298 -11.11 7.53 -7.09
CA ARG A 298 -12.55 7.31 -7.32
C ARG A 298 -12.98 5.92 -6.88
N ASN A 299 -12.20 4.88 -7.19
CA ASN A 299 -12.50 3.52 -6.74
C ASN A 299 -12.40 3.36 -5.22
N GLU A 300 -11.40 3.98 -4.57
CA GLU A 300 -11.33 4.00 -3.10
C GLU A 300 -12.56 4.68 -2.50
N ALA A 301 -13.00 5.81 -3.05
CA ALA A 301 -14.22 6.49 -2.60
C ALA A 301 -15.48 5.63 -2.79
N LYS A 302 -15.59 4.88 -3.90
CA LYS A 302 -16.73 3.98 -4.17
C LYS A 302 -16.87 2.86 -3.14
N LYS A 303 -15.78 2.38 -2.53
CA LYS A 303 -15.82 1.32 -1.51
C LYS A 303 -16.60 1.72 -0.26
N TRP A 304 -16.66 3.02 0.03
CA TRP A 304 -17.33 3.58 1.20
C TRP A 304 -18.77 4.01 0.91
N LEU A 305 -19.25 3.83 -0.32
CA LEU A 305 -20.65 4.09 -0.64
C LEU A 305 -21.55 3.06 0.05
N PRO A 306 -22.70 3.48 0.61
CA PRO A 306 -23.65 2.56 1.21
C PRO A 306 -24.25 1.62 0.16
N ILE A 307 -24.50 0.37 0.56
CA ILE A 307 -25.17 -0.64 -0.26
C ILE A 307 -26.67 -0.59 0.02
N ILE A 308 -27.47 -0.31 -1.00
CA ILE A 308 -28.93 -0.31 -0.90
C ILE A 308 -29.43 -1.76 -1.02
N VAL A 309 -29.96 -2.30 0.09
CA VAL A 309 -30.45 -3.69 0.15
C VAL A 309 -31.96 -3.83 -0.01
N LYS A 310 -32.71 -2.74 0.18
CA LYS A 310 -34.17 -2.69 0.00
C LYS A 310 -34.63 -1.29 -0.40
N ALA A 311 -35.76 -1.21 -1.09
CA ALA A 311 -36.41 0.05 -1.38
C ALA A 311 -36.91 0.72 -0.07
N PRO A 312 -36.91 2.06 0.01
CA PRO A 312 -37.53 2.78 1.11
C PRO A 312 -39.06 2.71 1.02
N GLU A 313 -39.75 2.93 2.13
CA GLU A 313 -41.21 3.01 2.13
C GLU A 313 -41.69 4.26 1.36
N PRO A 314 -42.85 4.22 0.67
CA PRO A 314 -43.28 5.28 -0.24
C PRO A 314 -43.36 6.67 0.40
N HIS A 315 -43.72 6.76 1.67
CA HIS A 315 -43.92 8.01 2.38
C HIS A 315 -42.61 8.68 2.84
N TYR A 316 -41.47 7.99 2.76
CA TYR A 316 -40.18 8.58 3.13
C TYR A 316 -39.70 9.60 2.10
N SER A 317 -39.22 10.73 2.60
CA SER A 317 -38.73 11.87 1.80
C SER A 317 -37.61 11.50 0.84
N ILE A 318 -36.79 10.49 1.16
CA ILE A 318 -35.73 9.98 0.26
C ILE A 318 -36.27 9.59 -1.13
N ASN A 319 -37.54 9.20 -1.26
CA ASN A 319 -38.14 8.92 -2.56
C ASN A 319 -38.15 10.12 -3.50
N LYS A 320 -38.14 11.35 -2.96
CA LYS A 320 -38.06 12.58 -3.75
C LYS A 320 -36.71 12.71 -4.49
N ALA A 321 -35.67 12.01 -4.06
CA ALA A 321 -34.37 11.98 -4.77
C ALA A 321 -34.52 11.50 -6.22
N LYS A 322 -35.56 10.70 -6.54
CA LYS A 322 -35.84 10.25 -7.91
C LYS A 322 -36.13 11.40 -8.87
N PHE A 323 -36.61 12.54 -8.39
CA PHE A 323 -36.84 13.72 -9.24
C PHE A 323 -35.54 14.35 -9.78
N MET A 324 -34.38 13.98 -9.22
CA MET A 324 -33.07 14.41 -9.70
C MET A 324 -32.62 13.68 -10.99
N ILE A 325 -33.27 12.56 -11.35
CA ILE A 325 -32.83 11.74 -12.49
C ILE A 325 -32.85 12.58 -13.77
N GLY A 326 -31.70 12.62 -14.45
CA GLY A 326 -31.51 13.40 -15.68
C GLY A 326 -31.32 14.90 -15.50
N LYS A 327 -31.36 15.42 -14.26
CA LYS A 327 -31.12 16.84 -13.98
C LYS A 327 -29.62 17.14 -13.84
N LYS A 328 -29.21 18.37 -14.19
CA LYS A 328 -27.84 18.88 -13.97
C LYS A 328 -27.86 19.88 -12.83
N VAL A 329 -26.95 19.74 -11.87
CA VAL A 329 -26.79 20.69 -10.77
C VAL A 329 -26.13 21.95 -11.30
N ALA A 330 -26.78 23.10 -11.07
CA ALA A 330 -26.28 24.44 -11.40
C ALA A 330 -25.60 25.10 -10.20
N ASN A 331 -26.12 24.91 -8.98
CA ASN A 331 -25.56 25.46 -7.75
C ASN A 331 -25.69 24.48 -6.58
N VAL A 332 -24.74 24.55 -5.65
CA VAL A 332 -24.76 23.82 -4.38
C VAL A 332 -24.52 24.81 -3.25
N GLU A 333 -25.47 24.92 -2.33
CA GLU A 333 -25.34 25.69 -1.10
C GLU A 333 -25.32 24.72 0.08
N THR A 334 -24.45 24.96 1.05
CA THR A 334 -24.39 24.19 2.30
C THR A 334 -24.39 25.14 3.48
N GLY A 335 -24.98 24.72 4.60
CA GLY A 335 -25.03 25.54 5.80
C GLY A 335 -25.79 24.87 6.92
N GLN A 336 -26.09 25.65 7.97
CA GLN A 336 -26.99 25.23 9.03
C GLN A 336 -28.37 25.83 8.78
N ARG A 337 -29.41 25.01 8.97
CA ARG A 337 -30.80 25.46 8.91
C ARG A 337 -31.03 26.48 10.02
N LYS A 338 -31.71 27.59 9.69
CA LYS A 338 -32.13 28.57 10.69
C LYS A 338 -32.95 27.88 11.78
N SER A 339 -32.67 28.22 13.04
CA SER A 339 -33.36 27.62 14.18
C SER A 339 -34.88 27.85 14.08
N ILE A 340 -35.65 26.77 14.22
CA ILE A 340 -37.11 26.79 14.32
C ILE A 340 -37.46 26.23 15.69
N LYS A 341 -38.30 26.94 16.44
CA LYS A 341 -38.72 26.53 17.78
C LYS A 341 -39.35 25.13 17.72
N GLY A 342 -38.83 24.21 18.53
CA GLY A 342 -39.32 22.83 18.61
C GLY A 342 -38.76 21.88 17.54
N VAL A 343 -37.81 22.32 16.70
CA VAL A 343 -37.18 21.46 15.68
C VAL A 343 -35.67 21.42 15.90
N HIS A 344 -35.05 20.26 15.70
CA HIS A 344 -33.61 20.05 15.88
C HIS A 344 -32.76 20.95 14.97
N GLU A 345 -31.57 21.33 15.45
CA GLU A 345 -30.55 21.92 14.58
C GLU A 345 -30.24 20.94 13.45
N SER A 346 -30.01 21.47 12.26
CA SER A 346 -29.84 20.67 11.07
C SER A 346 -28.77 21.23 10.16
N GLU A 347 -27.94 20.35 9.61
CA GLU A 347 -27.11 20.67 8.46
C GLU A 347 -27.98 20.56 7.21
N ALA A 348 -27.89 21.57 6.35
CA ALA A 348 -28.68 21.67 5.14
C ALA A 348 -27.77 21.79 3.92
N MET A 349 -28.23 21.18 2.83
CA MET A 349 -27.68 21.34 1.49
C MET A 349 -28.80 21.64 0.52
N ILE A 350 -28.62 22.65 -0.33
CA ILE A 350 -29.58 23.03 -1.37
C ILE A 350 -28.92 22.81 -2.72
N LEU A 351 -29.54 21.99 -3.56
CA LEU A 351 -29.16 21.78 -4.95
C LEU A 351 -30.11 22.56 -5.84
N THR A 352 -29.60 23.54 -6.58
CA THR A 352 -30.35 24.19 -7.65
C THR A 352 -30.00 23.51 -8.97
N PHE A 353 -31.00 23.09 -9.74
CA PHE A 353 -30.79 22.45 -11.04
C PHE A 353 -30.91 23.45 -12.19
N THR A 354 -30.31 23.12 -13.33
CA THR A 354 -30.29 23.99 -14.52
C THR A 354 -31.67 24.29 -15.12
N ASP A 355 -32.69 23.53 -14.76
CA ASP A 355 -34.07 23.75 -15.21
C ASP A 355 -34.90 24.60 -14.23
N GLY A 356 -34.26 25.14 -13.19
CA GLY A 356 -34.89 25.97 -12.17
C GLY A 356 -35.55 25.20 -11.02
N SER A 357 -35.54 23.86 -11.04
CA SER A 357 -35.98 23.06 -9.90
C SER A 357 -34.95 23.07 -8.76
N ILE A 358 -35.40 22.80 -7.53
CA ILE A 358 -34.55 22.84 -6.33
C ILE A 358 -34.79 21.60 -5.47
N LEU A 359 -33.72 21.01 -4.92
CA LEU A 359 -33.78 20.00 -3.87
C LEU A 359 -33.08 20.49 -2.61
N GLY A 360 -33.83 20.62 -1.52
CA GLY A 360 -33.28 20.74 -0.17
C GLY A 360 -33.04 19.36 0.44
N ILE A 361 -31.88 19.18 1.08
CA ILE A 361 -31.46 17.99 1.82
C ILE A 361 -31.10 18.47 3.22
N GLU A 362 -31.72 17.89 4.24
CA GLU A 362 -31.53 18.28 5.64
C GLU A 362 -31.25 17.05 6.49
N THR A 363 -30.25 17.13 7.36
CA THR A 363 -29.98 16.11 8.38
C THR A 363 -30.28 16.70 9.75
N GLY A 364 -31.13 16.05 10.53
CA GLY A 364 -31.45 16.45 11.90
C GLY A 364 -30.87 15.45 12.89
N SER A 365 -30.45 15.92 14.06
CA SER A 365 -30.19 15.04 15.20
C SER A 365 -30.65 15.70 16.49
N ASN A 366 -31.34 14.91 17.31
CA ASN A 366 -31.77 15.36 18.63
C ASN A 366 -30.67 15.24 19.71
N ALA A 367 -29.44 14.84 19.35
CA ALA A 367 -28.33 14.62 20.30
C ALA A 367 -28.12 15.79 21.27
N LYS A 368 -28.09 17.00 20.73
CA LYS A 368 -27.90 18.24 21.50
C LYS A 368 -29.10 18.56 22.38
N ASN A 369 -30.32 18.22 21.93
CA ASN A 369 -31.52 18.33 22.76
C ASN A 369 -31.46 17.39 23.96
N ILE A 370 -31.03 16.14 23.75
CA ILE A 370 -30.84 15.15 24.82
C ILE A 370 -29.75 15.65 25.79
N GLU A 371 -28.65 16.20 25.27
CA GLU A 371 -27.56 16.72 26.10
C GLU A 371 -28.02 17.89 26.98
N LEU A 372 -28.84 18.80 26.45
CA LEU A 372 -29.27 20.02 27.15
C LEU A 372 -30.49 19.81 28.05
N ASP A 373 -31.26 18.74 27.85
CA ASP A 373 -32.44 18.46 28.65
C ASP A 373 -32.05 17.87 30.03
N THR A 374 -32.32 18.68 31.05
CA THR A 374 -32.05 18.34 32.46
C THR A 374 -32.80 17.11 32.96
N SER A 375 -33.91 16.73 32.33
CA SER A 375 -34.66 15.50 32.64
C SER A 375 -33.89 14.25 32.20
N PHE A 376 -33.20 14.31 31.05
CA PHE A 376 -32.33 13.24 30.57
C PHE A 376 -31.03 13.16 31.35
N ARG A 377 -30.44 14.30 31.74
CA ARG A 377 -29.24 14.31 32.63
C ARG A 377 -29.49 13.64 33.99
N LYS A 378 -30.73 13.71 34.50
CA LYS A 378 -31.14 13.05 35.76
C LYS A 378 -31.45 11.57 35.59
N ARG A 379 -31.70 11.09 34.37
CA ARG A 379 -31.87 9.66 34.08
C ARG A 379 -30.49 8.99 34.06
N LYS A 380 -30.28 7.96 34.90
CA LYS A 380 -29.04 7.16 34.92
C LYS A 380 -28.78 6.38 33.62
N LYS A 381 -29.73 6.33 32.68
CA LYS A 381 -29.63 5.58 31.43
C LYS A 381 -30.41 6.28 30.32
N ILE A 382 -29.71 6.71 29.28
CA ILE A 382 -30.28 7.10 27.98
C ILE A 382 -30.52 5.79 27.20
N LYS A 383 -31.70 5.61 26.64
CA LYS A 383 -32.05 4.47 25.78
C LYS A 383 -31.75 4.79 24.32
N ALA A 384 -31.58 3.75 23.51
CA ALA A 384 -31.39 3.92 22.07
C ALA A 384 -32.58 4.65 21.43
N GLU A 385 -33.80 4.39 21.92
CA GLU A 385 -35.02 5.07 21.43
C GLU A 385 -35.05 6.57 21.72
N ASP A 386 -34.25 7.08 22.67
CA ASP A 386 -34.22 8.50 22.98
C ASP A 386 -33.47 9.30 21.90
N PHE A 387 -32.61 8.63 21.11
CA PHE A 387 -31.86 9.23 20.02
C PHE A 387 -32.60 9.10 18.70
N HIS A 388 -32.75 10.23 18.02
CA HIS A 388 -33.36 10.35 16.71
C HIS A 388 -32.44 11.13 15.78
N SER A 389 -32.33 10.63 14.56
CA SER A 389 -31.73 11.35 13.46
C SER A 389 -32.63 11.26 12.24
N ASP A 390 -32.80 12.41 11.60
CA ASP A 390 -33.76 12.61 10.54
C ASP A 390 -32.99 12.90 9.26
N PHE A 391 -33.42 12.33 8.15
CA PHE A 391 -32.91 12.66 6.82
C PHE A 391 -34.08 13.13 5.95
N HIS A 392 -34.18 14.43 5.73
CA HIS A 392 -35.31 15.04 5.05
C HIS A 392 -34.93 15.58 3.67
N LEU A 393 -35.80 15.34 2.70
CA LEU A 393 -35.69 15.88 1.34
C LEU A 393 -36.93 16.71 1.03
N THR A 394 -36.71 17.90 0.48
CA THR A 394 -37.76 18.83 0.03
C THR A 394 -37.54 19.18 -1.43
N TRP A 395 -38.50 18.84 -2.28
CA TRP A 395 -38.45 19.14 -3.71
C TRP A 395 -39.29 20.37 -4.03
N VAL A 396 -38.72 21.30 -4.80
CA VAL A 396 -39.41 22.48 -5.33
C VAL A 396 -39.40 22.38 -6.86
N PRO A 397 -40.57 22.33 -7.51
CA PRO A 397 -40.65 22.28 -8.97
C PRO A 397 -40.14 23.59 -9.61
N ARG A 398 -39.83 23.54 -10.91
CA ARG A 398 -39.50 24.74 -11.68
C ARG A 398 -40.65 25.75 -11.65
N LYS A 399 -40.30 27.04 -11.73
CA LYS A 399 -41.27 28.12 -11.95
C LYS A 399 -41.98 27.98 -13.29
#